data_AF-A0A8I1A403-F1
#
_entry.id   AF-A0A8I1A403-F1
#
_cell.length_a   1.000
_cell.length_b   1.000
_cell.length_c   1.000
_cell.angle_alpha   90.00
_cell.angle_beta   90.00
_cell.angle_gamma   90.00
#
_symmetry.space_group_name_H-M   'P 1'
#
loop_
_entity.id
_entity.type
_entity.pdbx_description
1 polymer ?
#
loop_
_entity_poly.entity_id
_entity_poly.type
_entity_poly.pdbx_seq_one_letter_code
_entity_poly.pdbx_strand_id
1 'polypeptide(L)'
;MPSLTDAQQYFDTYVLHSEAWDEADDTRKTKALNQAEKDLSEFLGDVDFEIPVEAIYEQALWILRMDDAIQKAELGVTSVSVDGVSVSMAKAPPRISPRAVQKIEYETGYNPYDLWTVI
;
A
#
# COMPACT_ATOMS: atom_id res chain seq x y z
N MET A 1 -1.20 -16.43 -3.42
CA MET A 1 -0.75 -15.79 -2.16
C MET A 1 0.60 -15.13 -2.39
N PRO A 2 0.78 -13.89 -1.92
CA PRO A 2 2.05 -13.17 -2.03
C PRO A 2 3.14 -13.85 -1.20
N SER A 3 4.31 -14.13 -1.79
CA SER A 3 5.48 -14.63 -1.06
C SER A 3 6.50 -13.51 -0.81
N LEU A 4 7.34 -13.65 0.23
CA LEU A 4 8.40 -12.67 0.50
C LEU A 4 9.41 -12.59 -0.65
N THR A 5 9.72 -13.73 -1.27
CA THR A 5 10.67 -13.79 -2.40
C THR A 5 10.14 -13.04 -3.61
N ASP A 6 8.89 -13.26 -3.98
CA ASP A 6 8.28 -12.59 -5.14
C ASP A 6 8.09 -11.09 -4.87
N ALA A 7 7.70 -10.73 -3.64
CA ALA A 7 7.61 -9.34 -3.22
C ALA A 7 8.98 -8.64 -3.30
N GLN A 8 10.05 -9.25 -2.79
CA GLN A 8 11.40 -8.69 -2.88
C GLN A 8 11.82 -8.53 -4.35
N GLN A 9 11.58 -9.53 -5.20
CA GLN A 9 11.89 -9.44 -6.61
C GLN A 9 11.12 -8.29 -7.30
N TYR A 10 9.84 -8.12 -6.98
CA TYR A 10 9.02 -7.02 -7.50
C TYR A 10 9.62 -5.65 -7.10
N PHE A 11 9.95 -5.48 -5.82
CA PHE A 11 10.51 -4.23 -5.32
C PHE A 11 11.87 -3.91 -5.94
N ASP A 12 12.79 -4.88 -5.97
CA ASP A 12 14.13 -4.74 -6.55
C ASP A 12 14.08 -4.36 -8.05
N THR A 13 13.03 -4.77 -8.75
CA THR A 13 12.91 -4.58 -10.20
C THR A 13 12.15 -3.31 -10.57
N TYR A 14 11.07 -2.99 -9.84
CA TYR A 14 10.06 -2.01 -10.29
C TYR A 14 9.84 -0.84 -9.33
N VAL A 15 10.33 -0.90 -8.10
CA VAL A 15 10.03 0.12 -7.08
C VAL A 15 11.31 0.80 -6.61
N LEU A 16 11.45 2.07 -6.98
CA LEU A 16 12.66 2.86 -6.67
C LEU A 16 12.83 3.16 -5.17
N HIS A 17 11.72 3.30 -4.43
CA HIS A 17 11.72 3.74 -3.02
C HIS A 17 11.23 2.62 -2.08
N SER A 18 11.85 1.45 -2.16
CA SER A 18 11.50 0.28 -1.35
C SER A 18 12.12 0.28 0.05
N GLU A 19 12.72 1.38 0.53
CA GLU A 19 13.58 1.37 1.71
C GLU A 19 12.85 0.88 2.98
N ALA A 20 11.59 1.26 3.15
CA ALA A 20 10.75 0.78 4.27
C ALA A 20 10.53 -0.74 4.25
N TRP A 21 10.52 -1.35 3.05
CA TRP A 21 10.53 -2.80 2.91
C TRP A 21 11.92 -3.36 3.22
N ASP A 22 12.98 -2.79 2.66
CA ASP A 22 14.35 -3.28 2.82
C ASP A 22 14.85 -3.23 4.29
N GLU A 23 14.39 -2.24 5.05
CA GLU A 23 14.70 -2.07 6.48
C GLU A 23 13.84 -2.97 7.41
N ALA A 24 12.74 -3.52 6.91
CA ALA A 24 11.86 -4.38 7.69
C ALA A 24 12.39 -5.82 7.80
N ASP A 25 12.25 -6.42 8.99
CA ASP A 25 12.51 -7.85 9.16
C ASP A 25 11.43 -8.72 8.49
N ASP A 26 11.73 -10.00 8.25
CA ASP A 26 10.82 -10.94 7.58
C ASP A 26 9.46 -11.08 8.30
N THR A 27 9.44 -10.90 9.62
CA THR A 27 8.19 -10.96 10.40
C THR A 27 7.31 -9.74 10.11
N ARG A 28 7.88 -8.54 10.07
CA ARG A 28 7.19 -7.30 9.68
C ARG A 28 6.74 -7.38 8.22
N LYS A 29 7.59 -7.82 7.31
CA LYS A 29 7.25 -8.01 5.88
C LYS A 29 6.06 -8.96 5.70
N THR A 30 6.08 -10.10 6.39
CA THR A 30 4.98 -11.07 6.33
C THR A 30 3.67 -10.49 6.88
N LYS A 31 3.74 -9.77 8.01
CA LYS A 31 2.56 -9.08 8.57
C LYS A 31 2.02 -8.01 7.62
N ALA A 32 2.89 -7.26 6.97
CA ALA A 32 2.51 -6.23 6.02
C ALA A 32 1.78 -6.83 4.80
N LEU A 33 2.27 -7.93 4.24
CA LEU A 33 1.60 -8.65 3.15
C LEU A 33 0.20 -9.16 3.56
N ASN A 34 0.10 -9.81 4.72
CA ASN A 34 -1.18 -10.33 5.20
C ASN A 34 -2.19 -9.21 5.47
N GLN A 35 -1.72 -8.10 6.06
CA GLN A 35 -2.56 -6.93 6.32
C GLN A 35 -2.98 -6.26 5.00
N ALA A 36 -2.09 -6.19 4.02
CA ALA A 36 -2.37 -5.62 2.70
C ALA A 36 -3.46 -6.38 1.95
N GLU A 37 -3.37 -7.71 1.91
CA GLU A 37 -4.39 -8.57 1.30
C GLU A 37 -5.76 -8.33 1.98
N LYS A 38 -5.79 -8.36 3.31
CA LYS A 38 -7.02 -8.09 4.08
C LYS A 38 -7.59 -6.71 3.81
N ASP A 39 -6.76 -5.67 3.85
CA ASP A 39 -7.17 -4.28 3.62
C ASP A 39 -7.78 -4.11 2.23
N LEU A 40 -7.18 -4.70 1.20
CA LEU A 40 -7.68 -4.62 -0.17
C LEU A 40 -8.97 -5.42 -0.34
N SER A 41 -9.07 -6.63 0.23
CA SER A 41 -10.32 -7.40 0.19
C SER A 41 -11.48 -6.66 0.87
N GLU A 42 -11.24 -6.04 2.03
CA GLU A 42 -12.25 -5.24 2.73
C GLU A 42 -12.62 -3.97 1.96
N PHE A 43 -11.65 -3.33 1.30
CA PHE A 43 -11.87 -2.10 0.54
C PHE A 43 -12.63 -2.33 -0.76
N LEU A 44 -12.29 -3.39 -1.49
CA LEU A 44 -12.90 -3.73 -2.78
C LEU A 44 -14.30 -4.35 -2.60
N GLY A 45 -14.52 -5.05 -1.49
CA GLY A 45 -15.77 -5.78 -1.25
C GLY A 45 -15.87 -7.04 -2.11
N ASP A 46 -17.10 -7.38 -2.49
CA ASP A 46 -17.37 -8.56 -3.32
C ASP A 46 -17.13 -8.21 -4.80
N VAL A 47 -15.90 -8.47 -5.26
CA VAL A 47 -15.48 -8.26 -6.65
C VAL A 47 -15.38 -9.59 -7.40
N ASP A 48 -15.65 -9.57 -8.69
CA ASP A 48 -15.63 -10.75 -9.58
C ASP A 48 -14.24 -11.06 -10.16
N PHE A 49 -13.21 -10.32 -9.72
CA PHE A 49 -11.83 -10.49 -10.14
C PHE A 49 -10.92 -10.85 -8.96
N GLU A 50 -9.81 -11.50 -9.27
CA GLU A 50 -8.74 -11.73 -8.30
C GLU A 50 -7.92 -10.46 -8.11
N ILE A 51 -7.63 -10.10 -6.85
CA ILE A 51 -6.82 -8.91 -6.54
C ILE A 51 -5.42 -9.12 -7.12
N PRO A 52 -4.93 -8.21 -7.98
CA PRO A 52 -3.58 -8.29 -8.51
C PRO A 52 -2.53 -8.38 -7.40
N VAL A 53 -1.60 -9.33 -7.53
CA VAL A 53 -0.57 -9.54 -6.50
C VAL A 53 0.33 -8.31 -6.35
N GLU A 54 0.57 -7.58 -7.44
CA GLU A 54 1.33 -6.33 -7.44
C GLU A 54 0.64 -5.24 -6.60
N ALA A 55 -0.71 -5.19 -6.62
CA ALA A 55 -1.45 -4.26 -5.78
C ALA A 55 -1.27 -4.60 -4.28
N ILE A 56 -1.19 -5.89 -3.94
CA ILE A 56 -0.90 -6.33 -2.57
C ILE A 56 0.51 -5.89 -2.14
N TYR A 57 1.51 -5.99 -3.02
CA TYR A 57 2.87 -5.51 -2.73
C TYR A 57 2.91 -4.00 -2.49
N GLU A 58 2.29 -3.21 -3.37
CA GLU A 58 2.19 -1.76 -3.22
C GLU A 58 1.47 -1.35 -1.92
N GLN A 59 0.43 -2.09 -1.54
CA GLN A 59 -0.27 -1.85 -0.27
C GLN A 59 0.58 -2.24 0.95
N ALA A 60 1.36 -3.33 0.87
CA ALA A 60 2.25 -3.74 1.95
C ALA A 60 3.36 -2.73 2.20
N LEU A 61 3.98 -2.21 1.12
CA LEU A 61 4.98 -1.16 1.20
C LEU A 61 4.40 0.13 1.79
N TRP A 62 3.16 0.48 1.41
CA TRP A 62 2.44 1.63 1.97
C TRP A 62 2.25 1.48 3.48
N ILE A 63 1.76 0.33 3.95
CA ILE A 63 1.60 0.05 5.40
C ILE A 63 2.90 0.25 6.17
N LEU A 64 4.03 -0.26 5.67
CA LEU A 64 5.34 -0.09 6.32
C LEU A 64 5.76 1.38 6.39
N ARG A 65 5.55 2.15 5.31
CA ARG A 65 5.86 3.59 5.28
C ARG A 65 5.00 4.40 6.23
N MET A 66 3.72 4.05 6.39
CA MET A 66 2.87 4.72 7.39
C MET A 66 3.27 4.38 8.81
N ASP A 67 3.65 3.14 9.10
CA ASP A 67 4.16 2.77 10.43
C ASP A 67 5.36 3.66 10.80
N ASP A 68 6.32 3.81 9.89
CA ASP A 68 7.48 4.69 10.09
C ASP A 68 7.08 6.17 10.20
N ALA A 69 6.11 6.62 9.41
CA ALA A 69 5.60 7.99 9.46
C ALA A 69 4.89 8.29 10.79
N ILE A 70 4.10 7.34 11.32
CA ILE A 70 3.42 7.44 12.60
C ILE A 70 4.44 7.52 13.73
N GLN A 71 5.45 6.64 13.72
CA GLN A 71 6.54 6.68 14.71
C GLN A 71 7.28 8.04 14.67
N LYS A 72 7.55 8.59 13.48
CA LYS A 72 8.14 9.93 13.33
C LYS A 72 7.22 11.04 13.82
N ALA A 73 5.91 10.90 13.62
CA ALA A 73 4.92 11.87 14.10
C ALA A 73 4.86 11.92 15.64
N GLU A 74 4.97 10.77 16.32
CA GLU A 74 5.09 10.69 17.79
C GLU A 74 6.33 11.45 18.31
N LEU A 75 7.37 11.57 17.49
CA LEU A 75 8.59 12.34 17.78
C LEU A 75 8.47 13.84 17.41
N GLY A 76 7.27 14.31 17.03
CA GLY A 76 7.00 15.72 16.72
C GLY A 76 7.16 16.11 15.25
N VAL A 77 7.34 15.15 14.33
CA VAL A 77 7.35 15.43 12.88
C VAL A 77 5.91 15.67 12.39
N THR A 78 5.64 16.86 11.85
CA THR A 78 4.27 17.26 11.48
C THR A 78 3.91 16.99 10.02
N SER A 79 4.88 16.67 9.16
CA SER A 79 4.67 16.34 7.76
C SER A 79 5.80 15.47 7.21
N VAL A 80 5.44 14.49 6.38
CA VAL A 80 6.40 13.65 5.63
C VAL A 80 5.97 13.57 4.15
N SER A 81 6.94 13.48 3.25
CA SER A 81 6.67 13.20 1.83
C SER A 81 6.95 11.72 1.58
N VAL A 82 5.96 11.00 1.06
CA VAL A 82 6.05 9.58 0.70
C VAL A 82 5.67 9.46 -0.77
N ASP A 83 6.60 9.01 -1.62
CA ASP A 83 6.40 8.91 -3.08
C ASP A 83 5.84 10.17 -3.76
N GLY A 84 6.31 11.36 -3.32
CA GLY A 84 5.83 12.65 -3.85
C GLY A 84 4.44 13.06 -3.36
N VAL A 85 3.78 12.23 -2.53
CA VAL A 85 2.57 12.59 -1.82
C VAL A 85 2.95 13.25 -0.50
N SER A 86 2.59 14.53 -0.35
CA SER A 86 2.71 15.24 0.92
C SER A 86 1.65 14.71 1.88
N VAL A 87 2.09 13.94 2.87
CA VAL A 87 1.22 13.45 3.93
C VAL A 87 1.32 14.42 5.12
N SER A 88 0.25 15.19 5.32
CA SER A 88 0.07 15.97 6.55
C SER A 88 -0.43 15.06 7.64
N MET A 89 0.28 14.96 8.77
CA MET A 89 -0.18 14.18 9.92
C MET A 89 -1.42 14.78 10.59
N ALA A 90 -1.82 16.01 10.22
CA ALA A 90 -3.07 16.63 10.66
C ALA A 90 -4.32 16.09 9.92
N LYS A 91 -4.14 15.38 8.79
CA LYS A 91 -5.20 14.62 8.11
C LYS A 91 -4.80 13.14 8.11
N ALA A 92 -5.73 12.25 8.43
CA ALA A 92 -5.44 10.82 8.36
C ALA A 92 -4.99 10.46 6.93
N PRO A 93 -3.81 9.84 6.74
CA PRO A 93 -3.39 9.35 5.44
C PRO A 93 -4.42 8.36 4.88
N PRO A 94 -4.52 8.20 3.55
CA PRO A 94 -5.40 7.19 2.98
C PRO A 94 -4.97 5.80 3.45
N ARG A 95 -5.93 5.01 3.91
CA ARG A 95 -5.71 3.62 4.36
C ARG A 95 -5.15 2.75 3.22
N ILE A 96 -5.63 2.98 2.00
CA ILE A 96 -5.22 2.24 0.80
C ILE A 96 -4.22 3.06 -0.01
N SER A 97 -3.17 2.40 -0.47
CA SER A 97 -2.13 2.93 -1.32
C SER A 97 -2.72 3.43 -2.63
N PRO A 98 -2.47 4.69 -3.02
CA PRO A 98 -2.84 5.17 -4.35
C PRO A 98 -2.26 4.31 -5.48
N ARG A 99 -1.05 3.73 -5.28
CA ARG A 99 -0.41 2.84 -6.25
C ARG A 99 -1.12 1.49 -6.35
N ALA A 100 -1.57 0.93 -5.23
CA ALA A 100 -2.36 -0.30 -5.25
C ALA A 100 -3.67 -0.12 -6.03
N VAL A 101 -4.35 1.02 -5.86
CA VAL A 101 -5.56 1.34 -6.63
C VAL A 101 -5.27 1.44 -8.12
N GLN A 102 -4.19 2.13 -8.52
CA GLN A 102 -3.79 2.22 -9.93
C GLN A 102 -3.52 0.85 -10.56
N LYS A 103 -2.89 -0.07 -9.81
CA LYS A 103 -2.64 -1.44 -10.28
C LYS A 103 -3.93 -2.21 -10.50
N ILE A 104 -4.88 -2.11 -9.57
CA ILE A 104 -6.20 -2.72 -9.71
C ILE A 104 -6.92 -2.15 -10.94
N GLU A 105 -7.02 -0.83 -11.08
CA GLU A 105 -7.68 -0.19 -12.22
C GLU A 105 -7.04 -0.60 -13.55
N TYR A 106 -5.71 -0.64 -13.62
CA TYR A 106 -5.00 -1.01 -14.84
C TYR A 106 -5.23 -2.47 -15.25
N GLU A 107 -5.21 -3.40 -14.30
CA GLU A 107 -5.32 -4.84 -14.60
C GLU A 107 -6.76 -5.33 -14.78
N THR A 108 -7.70 -4.76 -14.03
CA THR A 108 -9.08 -5.27 -13.97
C THR A 108 -10.08 -4.33 -14.65
N GLY A 109 -9.69 -3.09 -14.93
CA GLY A 109 -10.59 -2.04 -15.39
C GLY A 109 -11.56 -1.54 -14.31
N TYR A 110 -11.44 -2.02 -13.08
CA TYR A 110 -12.27 -1.60 -11.96
C TYR A 110 -11.66 -0.38 -11.26
N ASN A 111 -12.38 0.75 -11.31
CA ASN A 111 -12.04 1.91 -10.49
C ASN A 111 -12.90 1.91 -9.21
N PRO A 112 -12.32 1.68 -8.02
CA PRO A 112 -13.07 1.64 -6.76
C PRO A 112 -13.72 2.98 -6.39
N TYR A 113 -13.32 4.07 -7.02
CA TYR A 113 -13.90 5.40 -6.79
C TYR A 113 -15.09 5.71 -7.70
N ASP A 114 -15.31 4.94 -8.78
CA ASP A 114 -16.39 5.20 -9.73
C ASP A 114 -17.78 5.06 -9.11
N LEU A 115 -17.91 4.24 -8.05
CA LEU A 115 -19.15 4.05 -7.29
C LEU A 115 -19.64 5.32 -6.56
N TRP A 116 -18.78 6.35 -6.41
CA TRP A 116 -19.09 7.59 -5.72
C TRP A 116 -19.34 8.79 -6.66
N THR A 117 -19.23 8.59 -7.97
CA THR A 117 -19.34 9.66 -8.99
C THR A 117 -20.73 9.89 -9.56
N VAL A 118 -21.77 9.28 -9.00
CA VAL A 118 -23.16 9.60 -9.38
C VAL A 118 -23.62 10.84 -8.60
N ILE A 119 -23.44 12.01 -9.22
CA ILE A 119 -24.08 13.28 -8.84
C ILE A 119 -25.13 13.61 -9.90
#